data_AF-B9U2A0-F1
#
_entry.id   AF-B9U2A0-F1
#
_cell.length_a   1.000
_cell.length_b   1.000
_cell.length_c   1.000
_cell.angle_alpha   90.00
_cell.angle_beta   90.00
_cell.angle_gamma   90.00
#
_symmetry.space_group_name_H-M   'P 1'
#
loop_
_entity.id
_entity.type
_entity.pdbx_description
1 polymer ?
#
loop_
_entity_poly.entity_id
_entity_poly.type
_entity_poly.pdbx_seq_one_letter_code
_entity_poly.pdbx_strand_id
1 'polypeptide(L)'
;RHFCSFAVNPPSQDALFHILNSILSQHLQNPSQKFDKNVIKLCESMVTTAIALHMKVAASFLPTAIKFHYNFNLRDIANIFTGVLYANNETCPNANQMIRLWIHECFRVYGDKLVDYT
;
A
#
# COMPACT_ATOMS: atom_id res chain seq x y z
N ARG A 1 -24.18 19.85 25.41
CA ARG A 1 -24.17 18.53 24.74
C ARG A 1 -24.83 18.67 23.36
N HIS A 2 -24.16 19.31 22.39
CA HIS A 2 -24.68 19.57 21.04
C HIS A 2 -23.81 18.91 19.96
N PHE A 3 -23.20 17.76 20.27
CA PHE A 3 -22.41 17.00 19.30
C PHE A 3 -22.85 15.54 19.32
N CYS A 4 -22.94 14.96 18.14
CA CYS A 4 -23.09 13.52 17.96
C CYS A 4 -21.69 12.93 17.69
N SER A 5 -21.38 11.81 18.35
CA SER A 5 -20.13 11.09 18.15
C SER A 5 -20.37 9.90 17.23
N PHE A 6 -19.55 9.80 16.19
CA PHE A 6 -19.54 8.66 15.28
C PHE A 6 -18.17 7.99 15.34
N ALA A 7 -18.14 6.70 15.65
CA ALA A 7 -16.93 5.90 15.60
C ALA A 7 -16.74 5.39 14.17
N VAL A 8 -15.58 5.68 13.57
CA VAL A 8 -15.21 5.16 12.25
C VAL A 8 -14.25 4.00 12.46
N ASN A 9 -14.73 2.80 12.16
CA ASN A 9 -13.90 1.60 12.21
C ASN A 9 -13.12 1.45 10.89
N PRO A 10 -11.97 0.73 10.91
CA PRO A 10 -11.30 0.33 9.67
C PRO A 10 -12.25 -0.42 8.72
N PRO A 11 -12.12 -0.23 7.40
CA PRO A 11 -12.94 -0.92 6.42
C PRO A 11 -12.61 -2.43 6.41
N SER A 12 -13.53 -3.23 5.88
CA SER A 12 -13.28 -4.65 5.63
C SER A 12 -12.15 -4.83 4.60
N GLN A 13 -11.52 -6.01 4.61
CA GLN A 13 -10.48 -6.32 3.62
C GLN A 13 -11.01 -6.25 2.18
N ASP A 14 -12.24 -6.68 1.94
CA ASP A 14 -12.89 -6.58 0.63
C ASP A 14 -13.07 -5.13 0.19
N ALA A 15 -13.55 -4.26 1.09
CA ALA A 15 -13.69 -2.84 0.79
C ALA A 15 -12.32 -2.20 0.52
N LEU A 16 -11.29 -2.55 1.31
CA LEU A 16 -9.93 -2.08 1.10
C LEU A 16 -9.37 -2.55 -0.25
N PHE A 17 -9.59 -3.81 -0.61
CA PHE A 17 -9.22 -4.36 -1.91
C PHE A 17 -9.88 -3.59 -3.05
N HIS A 18 -11.20 -3.37 -2.99
CA HIS A 18 -11.91 -2.62 -4.03
C HIS A 18 -11.39 -1.19 -4.18
N ILE A 19 -11.14 -0.49 -3.07
CA ILE A 19 -10.61 0.88 -3.09
C ILE A 19 -9.23 0.92 -3.75
N LEU A 20 -8.28 0.10 -3.25
CA LEU A 20 -6.90 0.13 -3.74
C LEU A 20 -6.78 -0.41 -5.16
N ASN A 21 -7.52 -1.46 -5.50
CA ASN A 21 -7.52 -2.03 -6.84
C ASN A 21 -8.14 -1.07 -7.86
N SER A 22 -9.20 -0.35 -7.50
CA SER A 22 -9.78 0.69 -8.37
C SER A 22 -8.75 1.79 -8.67
N ILE A 23 -8.09 2.30 -7.63
CA ILE A 23 -7.08 3.37 -7.78
C ILE A 23 -5.90 2.91 -8.62
N LEU A 24 -5.31 1.75 -8.30
CA LEU A 24 -4.14 1.24 -9.02
C LEU A 24 -4.50 0.85 -10.47
N SER A 25 -5.62 0.18 -10.69
CA SER A 25 -6.03 -0.22 -12.04
C SER A 25 -6.25 0.98 -12.94
N GLN A 26 -6.91 2.04 -12.44
CA GLN A 26 -7.11 3.28 -13.20
C GLN A 26 -5.79 3.95 -13.58
N HIS A 27 -4.80 3.94 -12.67
CA HIS A 27 -3.47 4.48 -12.97
C HIS A 27 -2.73 3.66 -14.04
N LEU A 28 -2.71 2.33 -13.88
CA LEU A 28 -2.00 1.44 -14.81
C LEU A 28 -2.65 1.40 -16.20
N GLN A 29 -3.98 1.55 -16.27
CA GLN A 29 -4.71 1.57 -17.53
C GLN A 29 -4.76 2.97 -18.19
N ASN A 30 -4.27 4.02 -17.53
CA ASN A 30 -4.26 5.36 -18.08
C ASN A 30 -3.38 5.40 -19.36
N PRO A 31 -3.95 5.71 -20.55
CA PRO A 31 -3.21 5.72 -21.80
C PRO A 31 -2.03 6.70 -21.80
N SER A 32 -2.09 7.76 -20.99
CA SER A 32 -1.02 8.75 -20.85
C SER A 32 0.24 8.15 -20.21
N GLN A 33 0.09 7.15 -19.34
CA GLN A 33 1.19 6.50 -18.65
C GLN A 33 1.85 5.39 -19.47
N LYS A 34 1.17 4.88 -20.51
CA LYS A 34 1.68 3.91 -21.50
C LYS A 34 2.27 2.62 -20.91
N PHE A 35 1.76 2.11 -19.80
CA PHE A 35 2.29 0.88 -19.19
C PHE A 35 2.15 -0.35 -20.10
N ASP A 36 3.11 -1.27 -20.00
CA ASP A 36 3.06 -2.56 -20.68
C ASP A 36 1.92 -3.44 -20.13
N LYS A 37 1.34 -4.29 -20.98
CA LYS A 37 0.24 -5.19 -20.59
C LYS A 37 0.61 -6.13 -19.45
N ASN A 38 1.88 -6.54 -19.34
CA ASN A 38 2.33 -7.39 -18.25
C ASN A 38 2.37 -6.64 -16.92
N VAL A 39 2.62 -5.33 -16.93
CA VAL A 39 2.53 -4.48 -15.72
C VAL A 39 1.09 -4.37 -15.27
N ILE A 40 0.15 -4.12 -16.20
CA ILE A 40 -1.28 -4.01 -15.90
C ILE A 40 -1.81 -5.29 -15.25
N LYS A 41 -1.37 -6.47 -15.72
CA LYS A 41 -1.75 -7.77 -15.15
C LYS A 41 -1.32 -7.98 -13.70
N LEU A 42 -0.33 -7.23 -13.20
CA LEU A 42 0.12 -7.35 -11.81
C LEU A 42 -0.84 -6.70 -10.80
N CYS A 43 -1.73 -5.80 -11.25
CA CYS A 43 -2.55 -4.94 -10.39
C CYS A 43 -3.20 -5.68 -9.21
N GLU A 44 -3.99 -6.71 -9.52
CA GLU A 44 -4.74 -7.46 -8.51
C GLU A 44 -3.81 -8.21 -7.54
N SER A 45 -2.76 -8.86 -8.06
CA SER A 45 -1.79 -9.58 -7.24
C SER A 45 -1.04 -8.62 -6.29
N MET A 46 -0.67 -7.44 -6.76
CA MET A 46 -0.02 -6.42 -5.95
C MET A 46 -0.93 -5.93 -4.82
N VAL A 47 -2.20 -5.68 -5.10
CA VAL A 47 -3.17 -5.22 -4.09
C VAL A 47 -3.42 -6.29 -3.03
N THR A 48 -3.69 -7.52 -3.45
CA THR A 48 -3.90 -8.66 -2.54
C THR A 48 -2.68 -8.87 -1.64
N THR A 49 -1.48 -8.83 -2.23
CA THR A 49 -0.23 -9.00 -1.47
C THR A 49 0.03 -7.83 -0.52
N ALA A 50 -0.27 -6.59 -0.92
CA ALA A 50 -0.13 -5.42 -0.06
C ALA A 50 -1.05 -5.46 1.16
N ILE A 51 -2.30 -5.90 0.98
CA ILE A 51 -3.25 -6.07 2.09
C ILE A 51 -2.75 -7.18 3.04
N ALA A 52 -2.37 -8.34 2.50
CA ALA A 52 -1.84 -9.44 3.31
C ALA A 52 -0.59 -9.03 4.10
N LEU A 53 0.34 -8.29 3.46
CA LEU A 53 1.52 -7.75 4.10
C LEU A 53 1.16 -6.77 5.21
N HIS A 54 0.26 -5.83 4.95
CA HIS A 54 -0.17 -4.84 5.94
C HIS A 54 -0.77 -5.50 7.18
N MET A 55 -1.66 -6.48 6.99
CA MET A 55 -2.25 -7.24 8.09
C MET A 55 -1.20 -7.98 8.90
N LYS A 56 -0.21 -8.60 8.23
CA LYS A 56 0.88 -9.30 8.91
C LYS A 56 1.77 -8.35 9.70
N VAL A 57 2.12 -7.19 9.14
CA VAL A 57 2.94 -6.17 9.83
C VAL A 57 2.20 -5.64 11.05
N ALA A 58 0.93 -5.24 10.89
CA ALA A 58 0.11 -4.73 11.99
C ALA A 58 -0.09 -5.75 13.12
N ALA A 59 -0.20 -7.04 12.79
CA ALA A 59 -0.32 -8.11 13.79
C ALA A 59 1.02 -8.47 14.47
N SER A 60 2.15 -8.33 13.76
CA SER A 60 3.47 -8.71 14.27
C SER A 60 4.12 -7.61 15.11
N PHE A 61 3.86 -6.34 14.75
CA PHE A 61 4.48 -5.17 15.35
C PHE A 61 3.42 -4.34 16.06
N LEU A 62 3.02 -4.81 17.24
CA LEU A 62 2.03 -4.14 18.08
C LEU A 62 2.66 -2.98 18.85
N PRO A 63 1.89 -1.90 19.10
CA PRO A 63 2.36 -0.80 19.91
C PRO A 63 2.57 -1.28 21.36
N THR A 64 3.74 -1.00 21.90
CA THR A 64 4.07 -1.24 23.31
C THR A 64 4.44 0.08 23.99
N ALA A 65 4.56 0.10 25.32
CA ALA A 65 5.00 1.29 26.04
C ALA A 65 6.38 1.82 25.55
N ILE A 66 7.25 0.92 25.09
CA ILE A 66 8.59 1.25 24.58
C ILE A 66 8.55 1.52 23.07
N LYS A 67 7.79 0.72 22.31
CA LYS A 67 7.65 0.83 20.85
C LYS A 67 6.26 1.38 20.49
N PHE A 68 5.91 2.55 21.02
CA PHE A 68 4.58 3.16 20.84
C PHE A 68 4.31 3.62 19.40
N HIS A 69 5.38 3.86 18.63
CA HIS A 69 5.34 4.27 17.22
C HIS A 69 5.00 3.12 16.27
N TYR A 70 4.91 1.87 16.75
CA TYR A 70 4.41 0.71 16.00
C TYR A 70 2.89 0.75 15.87
N ASN A 71 2.39 1.85 15.31
CA ASN A 71 0.99 2.03 14.94
C ASN A 71 0.89 1.99 13.42
N PHE A 72 0.54 0.80 12.91
CA PHE A 72 0.32 0.56 11.49
C PHE A 72 -1.17 0.68 11.19
N ASN A 73 -1.53 1.61 10.32
CA ASN A 73 -2.92 1.86 9.95
C ASN A 73 -3.05 2.11 8.43
N LEU A 74 -4.26 2.42 7.97
CA LEU A 74 -4.57 2.60 6.56
C LEU A 74 -3.72 3.67 5.86
N ARG A 75 -3.15 4.63 6.60
CA ARG A 75 -2.24 5.63 6.03
C ARG A 75 -0.97 4.98 5.50
N ASP A 76 -0.48 3.93 6.15
CA ASP A 76 0.77 3.28 5.76
C ASP A 76 0.59 2.54 4.44
N ILE A 77 -0.47 1.75 4.31
CA ILE A 77 -0.78 1.11 3.02
C ILE A 77 -1.08 2.16 1.94
N ALA A 78 -1.79 3.25 2.26
CA ALA A 78 -2.02 4.33 1.30
C ALA A 78 -0.72 4.98 0.81
N ASN A 79 0.25 5.22 1.70
CA ASN A 79 1.55 5.81 1.34
C ASN A 79 2.35 4.92 0.38
N ILE A 80 2.28 3.59 0.53
CA ILE A 80 2.91 2.64 -0.41
C ILE A 80 2.33 2.84 -1.81
N PHE A 81 1.01 2.89 -1.93
CA PHE A 81 0.35 3.12 -3.21
C PHE A 81 0.60 4.52 -3.76
N THR A 82 0.62 5.56 -2.92
CA THR A 82 1.00 6.91 -3.36
C THR A 82 2.39 6.91 -4.01
N GLY A 83 3.37 6.20 -3.43
CA GLY A 83 4.69 6.02 -4.04
C GLY A 83 4.63 5.34 -5.42
N VAL A 84 3.89 4.24 -5.51
CA VAL A 84 3.69 3.50 -6.79
C VAL A 84 2.98 4.34 -7.85
N LEU A 85 2.03 5.19 -7.44
CA LEU A 85 1.26 6.06 -8.35
C LEU A 85 2.08 7.18 -8.98
N TYR A 86 3.30 7.47 -8.48
CA TYR A 86 4.22 8.37 -9.17
C TYR A 86 4.96 7.71 -10.34
N ALA A 87 4.89 6.39 -10.48
CA ALA A 87 5.52 5.67 -11.58
C ALA A 87 4.79 5.91 -12.91
N ASN A 88 5.57 5.79 -13.99
CA ASN A 88 5.12 5.84 -15.38
C ASN A 88 5.90 4.81 -16.21
N ASN A 89 5.62 4.67 -17.52
CA ASN A 89 6.34 3.72 -18.36
C ASN A 89 7.85 4.01 -18.47
N GLU A 90 8.29 5.26 -18.36
CA GLU A 90 9.72 5.61 -18.45
C GLU A 90 10.51 5.10 -17.23
N THR A 91 9.90 5.17 -16.05
CA THR A 91 10.51 4.75 -14.78
C THR A 91 10.34 3.25 -14.51
N CYS A 92 9.18 2.69 -14.89
CA CYS A 92 8.84 1.27 -14.68
C CYS A 92 8.29 0.63 -15.97
N PRO A 93 9.12 0.44 -17.02
CA PRO A 93 8.66 -0.10 -18.30
C PRO A 93 8.24 -1.58 -18.26
N ASN A 94 8.68 -2.35 -17.26
CA ASN A 94 8.36 -3.78 -17.17
C ASN A 94 7.91 -4.22 -15.77
N ALA A 95 7.30 -5.41 -15.73
CA ALA A 95 6.77 -6.05 -14.53
C ALA A 95 7.79 -6.11 -13.38
N ASN A 96 9.05 -6.46 -13.68
CA ASN A 96 10.09 -6.58 -12.67
C ASN A 96 10.45 -5.24 -12.02
N GLN A 97 10.47 -4.14 -12.79
CA GLN A 97 10.69 -2.81 -12.23
C GLN A 97 9.52 -2.35 -11.37
N MET A 98 8.28 -2.61 -11.80
CA MET A 98 7.09 -2.32 -10.99
C MET A 98 7.12 -3.06 -9.65
N ILE A 99 7.47 -4.36 -9.67
CA ILE A 99 7.59 -5.16 -8.44
C ILE A 99 8.71 -4.61 -7.55
N ARG A 100 9.87 -4.26 -8.11
CA ARG A 100 10.98 -3.67 -7.35
C ARG A 100 10.59 -2.34 -6.71
N LEU A 101 9.88 -1.47 -7.44
CA LEU A 101 9.37 -0.22 -6.90
C LEU A 101 8.41 -0.48 -5.74
N TRP A 102 7.45 -1.40 -5.91
CA TRP A 102 6.51 -1.74 -4.86
C TRP A 102 7.21 -2.27 -3.60
N ILE A 103 8.19 -3.17 -3.76
CA ILE A 103 9.02 -3.67 -2.66
C ILE A 103 9.76 -2.51 -1.98
N HIS A 104 10.38 -1.61 -2.75
CA HIS A 104 11.06 -0.43 -2.23
C HIS A 104 10.11 0.44 -1.39
N GLU A 105 8.91 0.72 -1.89
CA GLU A 105 7.91 1.50 -1.16
C GLU A 105 7.44 0.80 0.12
N CYS A 106 7.26 -0.52 0.09
CA CYS A 106 6.97 -1.29 1.31
C CYS A 106 8.09 -1.17 2.35
N PHE A 107 9.35 -1.30 1.93
CA PHE A 107 10.51 -1.16 2.82
C PHE A 107 10.63 0.25 3.38
N ARG A 108 10.44 1.28 2.55
CA ARG A 108 10.46 2.67 3.00
C ARG A 108 9.38 2.91 4.07
N VAL A 109 8.12 2.64 3.75
CA VAL A 109 7.01 2.98 4.65
C VAL A 109 7.04 2.21 5.96
N TYR A 110 7.28 0.90 5.91
CA TYR A 110 7.31 0.09 7.14
C TYR A 110 8.66 0.13 7.83
N GLY A 111 9.75 0.03 7.07
CA GLY A 111 11.11 0.01 7.59
C GLY A 111 11.50 1.30 8.30
N ASP A 112 11.05 2.47 7.84
CA ASP A 112 11.28 3.75 8.52
C ASP A 112 10.70 3.77 9.95
N LYS A 113 9.74 2.89 10.26
CA LYS A 113 9.16 2.75 11.59
C LYS A 113 9.83 1.67 12.44
N LEU A 114 10.65 0.78 11.86
CA LEU A 114 11.28 -0.31 12.60
C LEU A 114 12.57 0.18 13.27
N VAL A 115 12.78 -0.24 14.52
CA VAL A 115 13.95 0.19 15.32
C VAL A 115 15.16 -0.72 15.09
N ASP A 116 14.92 -2.01 14.76
CA ASP A 116 15.95 -3.04 14.70
C ASP A 116 16.16 -3.49 13.23
N TYR A 117 17.35 -3.26 12.70
CA TYR A 117 17.81 -3.88 11.44
C TYR A 117 18.27 -5.29 11.79
N THR A 118 17.40 -6.29 11.60
CA THR A 118 17.83 -7.69 11.78
C THR A 118 18.71 -8.12 10.61
#